data_AF-A0A8J5KD69-F1
#
_entry.id   AF-A0A8J5KD69-F1
#
_cell.length_a   1.000
_cell.length_b   1.000
_cell.length_c   1.000
_cell.angle_alpha   90.00
_cell.angle_beta   90.00
_cell.angle_gamma   90.00
#
_symmetry.space_group_name_H-M   'P 1'
#
loop_
_entity.id
_entity.type
_entity.pdbx_description
1 polymer ?
#
loop_
_entity_poly.entity_id
_entity_poly.type
_entity_poly.pdbx_seq_one_letter_code
_entity_poly.pdbx_strand_id
1 'polypeptide(L)'
;MSAQGGNGTVSTSPHPPCLRVIAEYFPPFIVTSKTGVVTGAMVEILNLITKKLNYCYEFVLADPDYHYGTRQPNGSWTGVIGQISRGEADMSGSPFAIDFERVEVLDFSVPFVVDKQVAMYKSPVYQADLTGFVKPYTS
;
A
#
# COMPACT_ATOMS: atom_id res chain seq x y z
N MET A 1 40.61 31.30 -17.37
CA MET A 1 40.34 29.86 -17.26
C MET A 1 38.97 29.61 -17.87
N SER A 2 38.94 28.71 -18.84
CA SER A 2 37.83 28.34 -19.72
C SER A 2 36.70 27.59 -19.00
N ALA A 3 35.54 27.61 -19.66
CA ALA A 3 34.20 27.15 -19.28
C ALA A 3 34.05 25.69 -18.79
N GLN A 4 32.96 25.40 -18.04
CA GLN A 4 31.78 24.62 -18.50
C GLN A 4 30.87 24.15 -17.34
N GLY A 5 29.58 24.01 -17.65
CA GLY A 5 28.63 23.11 -16.97
C GLY A 5 27.37 23.82 -16.47
N GLY A 6 26.16 23.59 -16.98
CA GLY A 6 25.71 22.68 -18.03
C GLY A 6 24.25 23.03 -18.36
N ASN A 7 23.89 22.97 -19.65
CA ASN A 7 22.52 23.15 -20.12
C ASN A 7 21.69 21.93 -19.69
N GLY A 8 20.85 22.09 -18.67
CA GLY A 8 19.77 21.16 -18.40
C GLY A 8 18.64 21.39 -19.40
N THR A 9 18.52 20.50 -20.39
CA THR A 9 17.36 20.49 -21.27
C THR A 9 16.15 20.00 -20.47
N VAL A 10 15.25 20.91 -20.09
CA VAL A 10 13.93 20.55 -19.56
C VAL A 10 13.17 19.86 -20.68
N SER A 11 13.06 18.53 -20.59
CA SER A 11 12.26 17.71 -21.50
C SER A 11 10.79 18.05 -21.29
N THR A 12 10.25 18.92 -22.15
CA THR A 12 8.82 19.23 -22.17
C THR A 12 8.11 18.19 -23.03
N SER A 13 7.93 17.00 -22.47
CA SER A 13 6.94 16.05 -22.98
C SER A 13 5.57 16.74 -22.99
N PRO A 14 4.77 16.60 -24.06
CA PRO A 14 3.43 17.20 -24.13
C PRO A 14 2.44 16.59 -23.11
N HIS A 15 2.81 15.48 -22.46
CA HIS A 15 2.07 14.88 -21.35
C HIS A 15 2.95 14.94 -20.09
N PRO A 16 2.37 15.24 -18.90
CA PRO A 16 3.13 15.12 -17.66
C PRO A 16 3.63 13.68 -17.49
N PRO A 17 4.69 13.45 -16.69
CA PRO A 17 5.19 12.10 -16.44
C PRO A 17 4.05 11.18 -15.98
N CYS A 18 4.12 9.90 -16.39
CA CYS A 18 3.14 8.90 -15.99
C CYS A 18 3.04 8.83 -14.46
N LEU A 19 1.85 8.53 -13.96
CA LEU A 19 1.61 8.42 -12.53
C LEU A 19 2.43 7.24 -11.96
N ARG A 20 3.28 7.48 -10.97
CA ARG A 20 4.08 6.45 -10.32
C ARG A 20 3.28 5.84 -9.18
N VAL A 21 2.88 4.59 -9.36
CA VAL A 21 2.02 3.85 -8.42
C VAL A 21 2.86 2.83 -7.67
N ILE A 22 2.86 2.87 -6.34
CA ILE A 22 3.54 1.84 -5.54
C ILE A 22 2.74 0.54 -5.59
N ALA A 23 3.43 -0.53 -5.96
CA ALA A 23 2.93 -1.91 -5.94
C ALA A 23 3.44 -2.64 -4.68
N GLU A 24 2.64 -2.62 -3.62
CA GLU A 24 2.88 -3.42 -2.42
C GLU A 24 2.03 -4.70 -2.46
N TYR A 25 2.63 -5.85 -2.19
CA TYR A 25 1.99 -7.16 -2.34
C TYR A 25 0.80 -7.32 -1.39
N PHE A 26 -0.41 -7.37 -1.94
CA PHE A 26 -1.65 -7.49 -1.18
C PHE A 26 -2.73 -8.22 -2.01
N PRO A 27 -2.73 -9.56 -2.05
CA PRO A 27 -3.72 -10.33 -2.80
C PRO A 27 -5.13 -10.19 -2.19
N PRO A 28 -6.21 -10.16 -3.02
CA PRO A 28 -6.22 -10.27 -4.48
C PRO A 28 -6.07 -8.92 -5.23
N PHE A 29 -5.79 -7.83 -4.53
CA PHE A 29 -5.82 -6.48 -5.09
C PHE A 29 -4.57 -6.13 -5.87
N ILE A 30 -3.39 -6.43 -5.32
CA ILE A 30 -2.08 -6.24 -5.94
C ILE A 30 -1.28 -7.54 -5.76
N VAL A 31 -0.89 -8.16 -6.87
CA VAL A 31 -0.07 -9.36 -6.92
C VAL A 31 1.15 -9.05 -7.75
N THR A 32 2.33 -9.11 -7.13
CA THR A 32 3.61 -8.90 -7.81
C THR A 32 4.26 -10.25 -8.10
N SER A 33 4.64 -10.49 -9.36
CA SER A 33 5.40 -11.69 -9.74
C SER A 33 6.90 -11.45 -9.61
N LYS A 34 7.68 -12.54 -9.51
CA LYS A 34 9.15 -12.46 -9.58
C LYS A 34 9.69 -11.89 -10.90
N THR A 35 8.86 -11.91 -11.95
CA THR A 35 9.19 -11.34 -13.26
C THR A 35 8.87 -9.85 -13.38
N GLY A 36 8.42 -9.21 -12.28
CA GLY A 36 8.07 -7.79 -12.25
C GLY A 36 6.68 -7.46 -12.81
N VAL A 37 5.85 -8.48 -13.08
CA VAL A 37 4.48 -8.27 -13.56
C VAL A 37 3.58 -8.02 -12.35
N VAL A 38 2.80 -6.95 -12.40
CA VAL A 38 1.82 -6.59 -11.39
C VAL A 38 0.42 -6.85 -11.92
N THR A 39 -0.37 -7.64 -11.19
CA THR A 39 -1.76 -7.96 -11.52
C THR A 39 -2.67 -7.78 -10.32
N GLY A 40 -3.99 -7.90 -10.50
CA GLY A 40 -4.97 -7.87 -9.42
C GLY A 40 -6.08 -6.83 -9.65
N ALA A 41 -7.05 -6.82 -8.74
CA ALA A 41 -8.25 -6.00 -8.89
C ALA A 41 -7.94 -4.49 -9.00
N MET A 42 -6.92 -4.00 -8.29
CA MET A 42 -6.54 -2.59 -8.36
C MET A 42 -5.91 -2.22 -9.70
N VAL A 43 -5.16 -3.14 -10.33
CA VAL A 43 -4.57 -2.91 -11.65
C VAL A 43 -5.67 -2.68 -12.70
N GLU A 44 -6.76 -3.46 -12.63
CA GLU A 44 -7.92 -3.28 -13.51
C GLU A 44 -8.63 -1.94 -13.26
N ILE A 45 -8.78 -1.53 -11.99
CA ILE A 45 -9.35 -0.22 -11.65
C ILE A 45 -8.48 0.91 -12.21
N LEU A 46 -7.16 0.85 -12.02
CA LEU A 46 -6.22 1.84 -12.56
C LEU A 46 -6.28 1.89 -14.09
N ASN A 47 -6.36 0.74 -14.78
CA ASN A 47 -6.53 0.67 -16.22
C ASN A 47 -7.81 1.38 -16.69
N LEU A 48 -8.93 1.16 -15.99
CA LEU A 48 -10.21 1.81 -16.31
C LEU A 48 -10.15 3.33 -16.10
N ILE A 49 -9.56 3.78 -14.99
CA ILE A 49 -9.43 5.20 -14.66
C ILE A 49 -8.54 5.89 -15.70
N THR A 50 -7.34 5.36 -15.94
CA THR A 50 -6.35 5.97 -16.83
C THR A 50 -6.80 5.96 -18.28
N LYS A 51 -7.49 4.91 -18.74
CA LYS A 51 -8.16 4.89 -20.05
C LYS A 51 -9.22 5.98 -20.18
N LYS A 52 -10.02 6.22 -19.14
CA LYS A 52 -11.06 7.26 -19.14
C LYS A 52 -10.48 8.67 -19.11
N LEU A 53 -9.34 8.86 -18.43
CA LEU A 53 -8.64 10.13 -18.31
C LEU A 53 -7.64 10.39 -19.45
N ASN A 54 -7.42 9.41 -20.33
CA ASN A 54 -6.36 9.42 -21.35
C ASN A 54 -4.98 9.74 -20.73
N TYR A 55 -4.66 9.03 -19.64
CA TYR A 55 -3.43 9.19 -18.87
C TYR A 55 -2.66 7.88 -18.78
N CYS A 56 -1.39 7.92 -18.35
CA CYS A 56 -0.56 6.73 -18.16
C CYS A 56 -0.11 6.58 -16.70
N TYR A 57 0.26 5.35 -16.33
CA TYR A 57 0.82 5.04 -15.03
C TYR A 57 1.91 3.99 -15.17
N GLU A 58 2.83 3.96 -14.21
CA GLU A 58 3.87 2.95 -14.09
C GLU A 58 3.97 2.48 -12.64
N PHE A 59 4.46 1.26 -12.44
CA PHE A 59 4.65 0.73 -11.11
C PHE A 59 6.06 1.02 -10.58
N VAL A 60 6.11 1.42 -9.32
CA VAL A 60 7.32 1.51 -8.51
C VAL A 60 7.25 0.49 -7.39
N LEU A 61 8.39 -0.09 -7.04
CA LEU A 61 8.46 -1.08 -5.97
C LEU A 61 8.32 -0.41 -4.61
N ALA A 62 7.58 -1.06 -3.73
CA ALA A 62 7.53 -0.66 -2.33
C ALA A 62 8.89 -0.89 -1.66
N ASP A 63 9.18 -0.05 -0.68
CA ASP A 63 10.31 -0.23 0.23
C ASP A 63 10.19 -1.59 0.96
N PRO A 64 11.17 -2.49 0.81
CA PRO A 64 11.07 -3.87 1.32
C PRO A 64 11.02 -3.96 2.84
N ASP A 65 11.53 -2.97 3.56
CA ASP A 65 11.72 -3.07 5.01
C ASP A 65 10.54 -2.50 5.83
N TYR A 66 9.69 -1.67 5.20
CA TYR A 66 8.73 -0.85 5.93
C TYR A 66 7.28 -0.92 5.46
N HIS A 67 6.93 -1.82 4.51
CA HIS A 67 5.56 -2.06 4.04
C HIS A 67 4.76 -0.75 3.88
N TYR A 68 3.71 -0.56 4.69
CA TYR A 68 2.86 0.64 4.67
C TYR A 68 3.55 1.91 5.21
N GLY A 69 4.47 1.78 6.17
CA GLY A 69 5.20 2.90 6.78
C GLY A 69 4.87 3.15 8.24
N THR A 70 5.90 3.61 8.98
CA THR A 70 5.82 3.98 10.40
C THR A 70 6.33 5.40 10.59
N ARG A 71 5.58 6.19 11.37
CA ARG A 71 5.99 7.54 11.76
C ARG A 71 7.18 7.47 12.72
N GLN A 72 8.25 8.12 12.35
CA GLN A 72 9.48 8.20 13.14
C GLN A 72 9.39 9.36 14.16
N PRO A 73 10.20 9.36 15.24
CA PRO A 73 10.18 10.43 16.24
C PRO A 73 10.49 11.82 15.69
N ASN A 74 11.23 11.89 14.58
CA ASN A 74 11.53 13.13 13.85
C ASN A 74 10.38 13.63 12.95
N GLY A 75 9.23 12.94 12.94
CA GLY A 75 8.07 13.26 12.12
C GLY A 75 8.12 12.71 10.68
N SER A 76 9.24 12.14 10.24
CA SER A 76 9.33 11.48 8.93
C SER A 76 8.60 10.14 8.91
N TRP A 77 8.23 9.68 7.72
CA TRP A 77 7.62 8.37 7.52
C TRP A 77 8.55 7.44 6.76
N THR A 78 8.52 6.16 7.13
CA THR A 78 9.12 5.06 6.36
C THR A 78 8.09 4.43 5.41
N GLY A 79 8.51 3.42 4.63
CA GLY A 79 7.60 2.60 3.82
C GLY A 79 6.88 3.40 2.73
N VAL A 80 5.75 2.87 2.28
CA VAL A 80 4.93 3.48 1.21
C VAL A 80 4.56 4.93 1.53
N ILE A 81 4.15 5.24 2.76
CA ILE A 81 3.82 6.61 3.16
C ILE A 81 5.04 7.53 3.02
N GLY A 82 6.20 7.06 3.46
CA GLY A 82 7.46 7.78 3.31
C GLY A 82 7.86 8.03 1.86
N GLN A 83 7.73 7.02 1.00
CA GLN A 83 8.05 7.13 -0.43
C GLN A 83 7.16 8.18 -1.11
N ILE A 84 5.86 8.20 -0.83
CA ILE A 84 4.95 9.21 -1.38
C ILE A 84 5.27 10.60 -0.81
N SER A 85 5.47 10.71 0.51
CA SER A 85 5.79 11.97 1.18
C SER A 85 7.09 12.62 0.66
N ARG A 86 8.08 11.81 0.27
CA ARG A 86 9.34 12.27 -0.33
C ARG A 86 9.27 12.50 -1.84
N GLY A 87 8.13 12.24 -2.48
CA GLY A 87 7.93 12.40 -3.92
C GLY A 87 8.61 11.32 -4.77
N GLU A 88 8.95 10.16 -4.18
CA GLU A 88 9.50 8.99 -4.89
C GLU A 88 8.41 8.24 -5.67
N ALA A 89 7.15 8.41 -5.25
CA ALA A 89 5.95 7.94 -5.95
C ALA A 89 4.80 8.94 -5.78
N ASP A 90 3.75 8.80 -6.58
CA ASP A 90 2.62 9.74 -6.60
C ASP A 90 1.38 9.18 -5.89
N MET A 91 1.23 7.85 -5.86
CA MET A 91 0.16 7.18 -5.12
C MET A 91 0.50 5.73 -4.77
N SER A 92 -0.35 5.08 -3.97
CA SER A 92 -0.33 3.63 -3.79
C SER A 92 -1.67 3.01 -4.17
N GLY A 93 -1.61 1.83 -4.80
CA GLY A 93 -2.78 0.99 -5.07
C GLY A 93 -3.12 0.03 -3.93
N SER A 94 -2.36 0.03 -2.85
CA SER A 94 -2.56 -0.89 -1.72
C SER A 94 -3.60 -0.34 -0.74
N PRO A 95 -4.27 -1.20 0.04
CA PRO A 95 -5.24 -0.73 1.01
C PRO A 95 -4.57 -0.08 2.22
N PHE A 96 -5.04 1.10 2.60
CA PHE A 96 -4.56 1.82 3.78
C PHE A 96 -5.71 2.04 4.76
N ALA A 97 -5.41 1.88 6.05
CA ALA A 97 -6.27 2.44 7.08
C ALA A 97 -6.15 3.97 7.04
N ILE A 98 -7.30 4.64 7.02
CA ILE A 98 -7.40 6.10 7.11
C ILE A 98 -7.41 6.43 8.61
N ASP A 99 -6.36 7.10 9.07
CA ASP A 99 -6.22 7.57 10.44
C ASP A 99 -5.68 9.00 10.48
N PHE A 100 -5.73 9.63 11.66
CA PHE A 100 -5.38 11.02 11.84
C PHE A 100 -3.92 11.33 11.47
N GLU A 101 -2.98 10.47 11.81
CA GLU A 101 -1.56 10.72 11.54
C GLU A 101 -1.24 10.63 10.05
N ARG A 102 -1.94 9.77 9.31
CA ARG A 102 -1.71 9.57 7.87
C ARG A 102 -2.33 10.67 7.03
N VAL A 103 -3.47 11.23 7.43
CA VAL A 103 -4.09 12.36 6.71
C VAL A 103 -3.29 13.67 6.85
N GLU A 104 -2.38 13.77 7.82
CA GLU A 104 -1.45 14.91 7.92
C GLU A 104 -0.43 14.97 6.77
N VAL A 105 -0.14 13.81 6.15
CA VAL A 105 0.95 13.67 5.16
C VAL A 105 0.47 13.18 3.79
N LEU A 106 -0.75 12.67 3.69
CA LEU A 106 -1.33 12.11 2.47
C LEU A 106 -2.80 12.51 2.32
N ASP A 107 -3.22 12.74 1.08
CA ASP A 107 -4.62 12.84 0.72
C ASP A 107 -5.18 11.47 0.33
N PHE A 108 -6.41 11.19 0.78
CA PHE A 108 -7.11 9.94 0.46
C PHE A 108 -8.27 10.19 -0.49
N SER A 109 -8.42 9.29 -1.47
CA SER A 109 -9.62 9.24 -2.30
C SER A 109 -10.83 8.71 -1.53
N VAL A 110 -12.02 8.80 -2.14
CA VAL A 110 -13.21 8.12 -1.62
C VAL A 110 -12.97 6.60 -1.66
N PRO A 111 -13.14 5.88 -0.55
CA PRO A 111 -12.88 4.44 -0.52
C PRO A 111 -13.85 3.70 -1.44
N PHE A 112 -13.31 2.83 -2.31
CA PHE A 112 -14.09 1.92 -3.16
C PHE A 112 -14.30 0.54 -2.52
N VAL A 113 -13.46 0.17 -1.55
CA VAL A 113 -13.58 -1.04 -0.70
C VAL A 113 -13.30 -0.65 0.75
N VAL A 114 -14.10 -1.15 1.69
CA VAL A 114 -13.94 -0.92 3.13
C VAL A 114 -13.98 -2.26 3.86
N ASP A 115 -12.90 -2.58 4.55
CA ASP A 115 -12.83 -3.76 5.42
C ASP A 115 -13.31 -3.45 6.84
N LYS A 116 -13.91 -4.46 7.48
CA LYS A 116 -14.36 -4.37 8.87
C LYS A 116 -13.33 -5.01 9.79
N GLN A 117 -12.96 -4.31 10.86
CA GLN A 117 -12.19 -4.89 11.95
C GLN A 117 -13.08 -5.82 12.77
N VAL A 118 -12.74 -7.11 12.80
CA VAL A 118 -13.48 -8.13 13.55
C VAL A 118 -12.51 -9.01 14.34
N ALA A 119 -12.89 -9.36 15.56
CA ALA A 119 -12.14 -10.33 16.35
C ALA A 119 -12.43 -11.75 15.82
N MET A 120 -11.37 -12.52 15.60
CA MET A 120 -11.47 -13.93 15.20
C MET A 120 -10.98 -14.82 16.34
N TYR A 121 -11.67 -15.94 16.55
CA TYR A 121 -11.25 -16.99 17.47
C TYR A 121 -11.47 -18.35 16.81
N LYS A 122 -10.66 -19.34 17.19
CA LYS A 122 -10.85 -20.72 16.74
C LYS A 122 -12.21 -21.20 17.26
N SER A 123 -13.05 -21.73 16.38
CA SER A 123 -14.30 -22.36 16.79
C SER A 123 -14.02 -23.38 17.92
N PRO A 124 -14.70 -23.28 19.07
CA PRO A 124 -14.47 -24.20 20.16
C PRO A 124 -14.85 -25.61 19.69
N VAL A 125 -13.91 -26.54 19.86
CA VAL A 125 -14.21 -27.96 19.67
C VAL A 125 -14.81 -28.45 20.98
N TYR A 126 -16.13 -28.67 21.00
CA TYR A 126 -16.79 -29.28 22.15
C TYR A 126 -16.38 -30.76 22.21
N GLN A 127 -15.44 -31.07 23.09
CA GLN A 127 -15.18 -32.45 23.49
C GLN A 127 -16.01 -32.74 24.74
N ALA A 128 -16.80 -33.82 24.71
CA ALA A 128 -17.47 -34.30 25.89
C ALA A 128 -16.41 -34.79 26.88
N ASP A 129 -16.15 -34.00 27.91
CA ASP A 129 -15.32 -34.42 29.03
C ASP A 129 -16.16 -35.24 29.99
N LEU A 130 -16.11 -36.56 29.81
CA LEU A 130 -16.80 -37.51 30.67
C LEU A 130 -16.28 -37.46 32.11
N THR A 131 -15.11 -36.86 32.37
CA THR A 131 -14.55 -36.67 33.73
C THR A 131 -14.92 -35.32 34.33
N GLY A 132 -15.74 -34.52 33.66
CA GLY A 132 -16.15 -33.19 34.15
C GLY A 132 -16.76 -33.21 35.56
N PHE A 133 -17.39 -34.32 35.94
CA PHE A 133 -17.99 -34.49 37.28
C PHE A 133 -16.98 -34.70 38.41
N VAL A 134 -15.76 -35.19 38.13
CA VAL A 134 -14.73 -35.42 39.17
C VAL A 134 -13.75 -34.25 39.32
N LYS A 135 -13.65 -33.37 38.32
CA LYS A 135 -12.72 -32.22 38.33
C LYS A 135 -12.77 -31.34 39.59
N PRO A 136 -13.93 -31.06 40.21
CA PRO A 136 -13.98 -30.28 41.46
C PRO A 136 -13.40 -30.99 42.69
N TYR A 137 -13.18 -32.31 42.61
CA TYR A 137 -12.77 -33.17 43.72
C TYR A 137 -11.35 -33.74 43.57
N THR A 138 -10.71 -33.51 42.41
CA THR A 138 -9.33 -33.91 42.13
C THR A 138 -8.48 -32.65 42.00
N SER A 139 -8.05 -32.10 43.14
CA SER A 139 -7.01 -31.07 43.23
C SER A 139 -5.64 -31.70 43.42
#